data_AF-A0A2M7GUY7-F1
#
_entry.id   AF-A0A2M7GUY7-F1
#
_cell.length_a   1.000
_cell.length_b   1.000
_cell.length_c   1.000
_cell.angle_alpha   90.00
_cell.angle_beta   90.00
_cell.angle_gamma   90.00
#
_symmetry.space_group_name_H-M   'P 1'
#
loop_
_entity.id
_entity.type
_entity.pdbx_description
1 polymer ?
#
loop_
_entity_poly.entity_id
_entity_poly.type
_entity_poly.pdbx_seq_one_letter_code
_entity_poly.pdbx_strand_id
1 'polypeptide(L)'
;MGTEIELTIGGISLDYSKNHMGIDHGFLFQEADRARCRADGIDYDYYEAHPEEDVSLAEAAFIRPLRRVLPRLNLIGYTIDTARAEYEAVVGEAHEAESEYAPIPPKGFMSFDEFCEFCGRFSLDALDETYIEYEDPDRDLKSQGRFAVMTEEMQRIPNGPPQMYWSERSFFGASVAVLSPYSMLQVFGQSQRHAETSVIWQYGPLVSAGWAEEADFNAGARREETILVATEGTSDARILKRALAVLQPDIADFFRFIDVNERHHFWGTGPLTKFAEGLVRIDVQNKVLFVLDNDAEGQEAYRRLIELKMPTNMRAMVLPVLECFTQFPARGPEGVKPSDINGCAAGIECYLDLNLPTYPPAQVLWTNYKSSLDTWHGSLEHKDTYAQHFYNQADAELISNNYDTTKLDAILNALLREATMLSEIPKWLRQN
;
A
#
# COMPACT_ATOMS: atom_id res chain seq x y z
N MET A 1 -33.55 15.42 -8.71
CA MET A 1 -32.72 14.92 -7.58
C MET A 1 -31.37 14.53 -8.14
N GLY A 2 -30.30 14.61 -7.36
CA GLY A 2 -28.97 14.16 -7.80
C GLY A 2 -28.63 12.80 -7.21
N THR A 3 -27.77 12.06 -7.88
CA THR A 3 -27.28 10.74 -7.47
C THR A 3 -25.91 10.88 -6.85
N GLU A 4 -25.66 10.19 -5.75
CA GLU A 4 -24.43 10.30 -4.98
C GLU A 4 -23.58 9.04 -5.12
N ILE A 5 -22.26 9.21 -5.06
CA ILE A 5 -21.25 8.14 -5.00
C ILE A 5 -20.41 8.40 -3.76
N GLU A 6 -20.11 7.34 -3.00
CA GLU A 6 -19.37 7.44 -1.75
C GLU A 6 -18.23 6.42 -1.67
N LEU A 7 -17.14 6.83 -1.03
CA LEU A 7 -16.15 5.93 -0.44
C LEU A 7 -16.47 5.78 1.05
N THR A 8 -16.80 4.58 1.49
CA THR A 8 -17.20 4.32 2.88
C THR A 8 -16.33 3.27 3.56
N ILE A 9 -16.30 3.28 4.90
CA ILE A 9 -15.78 2.19 5.73
C ILE A 9 -16.77 1.84 6.83
N GLY A 10 -17.25 0.58 6.85
CA GLY A 10 -18.28 0.15 7.82
C GLY A 10 -19.52 1.05 7.80
N GLY A 11 -19.88 1.57 6.63
CA GLY A 11 -20.98 2.50 6.42
C GLY A 11 -20.71 3.97 6.81
N ILE A 12 -19.51 4.32 7.26
CA ILE A 12 -19.10 5.72 7.48
C ILE A 12 -18.60 6.28 6.16
N SER A 13 -19.23 7.36 5.68
CA SER A 13 -18.80 8.09 4.47
C SER A 13 -17.52 8.88 4.75
N LEU A 14 -16.48 8.66 3.93
CA LEU A 14 -15.19 9.33 4.01
C LEU A 14 -14.98 10.33 2.87
N ASP A 15 -15.51 10.02 1.69
CA ASP A 15 -15.52 10.89 0.52
C ASP A 15 -16.85 10.73 -0.19
N TYR A 16 -17.36 11.82 -0.78
CA TYR A 16 -18.61 11.77 -1.53
C TYR A 16 -18.57 12.71 -2.74
N SER A 17 -19.34 12.35 -3.75
CA SER A 17 -19.57 13.19 -4.92
C SER A 17 -21.00 13.05 -5.43
N LYS A 18 -21.44 14.03 -6.24
CA LYS A 18 -22.83 14.11 -6.70
C LYS A 18 -22.89 14.35 -8.20
N ASN A 19 -23.61 13.47 -8.91
CA ASN A 19 -23.80 13.49 -10.36
C ASN A 19 -22.50 13.38 -11.19
N HIS A 20 -21.38 13.02 -10.55
CA HIS A 20 -20.10 12.69 -11.20
C HIS A 20 -19.26 11.81 -10.27
N MET A 21 -18.23 11.16 -10.81
CA MET A 21 -17.38 10.21 -10.06
C MET A 21 -16.64 10.89 -8.90
N GLY A 22 -16.17 12.12 -9.10
CA GLY A 22 -15.33 12.80 -8.12
C GLY A 22 -13.91 12.25 -8.20
N ILE A 23 -13.31 11.91 -7.05
CA ILE A 23 -12.01 11.26 -7.01
C ILE A 23 -12.16 9.80 -7.45
N ASP A 24 -11.28 9.38 -8.35
CA ASP A 24 -11.17 7.97 -8.74
C ASP A 24 -10.37 7.21 -7.67
N HIS A 25 -11.08 6.36 -6.93
CA HIS A 25 -10.55 5.54 -5.83
C HIS A 25 -10.13 4.13 -6.28
N GLY A 26 -10.09 3.86 -7.59
CA GLY A 26 -9.85 2.52 -8.15
C GLY A 26 -8.56 1.84 -7.68
N PHE A 27 -7.52 2.63 -7.37
CA PHE A 27 -6.25 2.14 -6.87
C PHE A 27 -6.33 1.50 -5.47
N LEU A 28 -7.42 1.71 -4.70
CA LEU A 28 -7.65 1.02 -3.42
C LEU A 28 -8.08 -0.44 -3.63
N PHE A 29 -8.55 -0.78 -4.82
CA PHE A 29 -9.19 -2.05 -5.13
C PHE A 29 -8.45 -2.81 -6.23
N GLN A 30 -8.81 -4.07 -6.40
CA GLN A 30 -8.44 -4.92 -7.52
C GLN A 30 -9.71 -5.42 -8.21
N GLU A 31 -9.62 -5.88 -9.45
CA GLU A 31 -10.81 -6.28 -10.21
C GLU A 31 -11.59 -7.42 -9.53
N ALA A 32 -10.91 -8.29 -8.78
CA ALA A 32 -11.54 -9.33 -7.97
C ALA A 32 -12.39 -8.79 -6.80
N ASP A 33 -12.24 -7.52 -6.44
CA ASP A 33 -13.03 -6.84 -5.40
C ASP A 33 -14.33 -6.23 -5.97
N ARG A 34 -14.55 -6.30 -7.30
CA ARG A 34 -15.81 -5.87 -7.91
C ARG A 34 -16.92 -6.83 -7.48
N ALA A 35 -17.93 -6.29 -6.83
CA ALA A 35 -19.02 -7.06 -6.25
C ALA A 35 -20.33 -6.29 -6.28
N ARG A 36 -21.41 -6.97 -5.89
CA ARG A 36 -22.71 -6.35 -5.65
C ARG A 36 -22.85 -6.01 -4.17
N CYS A 37 -23.24 -4.80 -3.87
CA CYS A 37 -23.51 -4.32 -2.52
C CYS A 37 -24.85 -3.60 -2.48
N ARG A 38 -25.65 -3.89 -1.44
CA ARG A 38 -26.84 -3.10 -1.17
C ARG A 38 -26.46 -1.72 -0.65
N ALA A 39 -27.22 -0.70 -1.01
CA ALA A 39 -27.01 0.67 -0.57
C ALA A 39 -28.34 1.40 -0.38
N ASP A 40 -28.39 2.29 0.60
CA ASP A 40 -29.59 3.07 0.96
C ASP A 40 -30.06 3.99 -0.18
N GLY A 41 -29.14 4.39 -1.07
CA GLY A 41 -29.45 5.19 -2.26
C GLY A 41 -30.16 4.41 -3.38
N ILE A 42 -30.42 3.11 -3.21
CA ILE A 42 -31.08 2.25 -4.20
C ILE A 42 -32.54 2.02 -3.78
N ASP A 43 -33.48 2.40 -4.64
CA ASP A 43 -34.91 2.14 -4.44
C ASP A 43 -35.25 0.67 -4.76
N TYR A 44 -35.15 -0.20 -3.76
CA TYR A 44 -35.44 -1.61 -3.92
C TYR A 44 -36.91 -1.90 -4.22
N ASP A 45 -37.83 -1.10 -3.68
CA ASP A 45 -39.26 -1.24 -3.93
C ASP A 45 -39.58 -0.99 -5.42
N TYR A 46 -38.85 -0.05 -6.05
CA TYR A 46 -38.92 0.16 -7.50
C TYR A 46 -38.51 -1.08 -8.30
N TYR A 47 -37.39 -1.72 -7.97
CA TYR A 47 -36.92 -2.93 -8.67
C TYR A 47 -37.81 -4.15 -8.40
N GLU A 48 -38.41 -4.24 -7.21
CA GLU A 48 -39.42 -5.28 -6.91
C GLU A 48 -40.69 -5.09 -7.76
N ALA A 49 -41.07 -3.83 -8.03
CA ALA A 49 -42.20 -3.50 -8.90
C ALA A 49 -41.90 -3.62 -10.40
N HIS A 50 -40.63 -3.53 -10.81
CA HIS A 50 -40.16 -3.58 -12.20
C HIS A 50 -39.10 -4.69 -12.39
N PRO A 51 -39.48 -5.98 -12.33
CA PRO A 51 -38.55 -7.11 -12.38
C PRO A 51 -37.81 -7.26 -13.73
N GLU A 52 -38.22 -6.52 -14.76
CA GLU A 52 -37.51 -6.38 -16.03
C GLU A 52 -36.25 -5.50 -15.94
N GLU A 53 -36.14 -4.66 -14.90
CA GLU A 53 -34.96 -3.82 -14.66
C GLU A 53 -33.94 -4.56 -13.80
N ASP A 54 -32.67 -4.44 -14.19
CA ASP A 54 -31.58 -5.14 -13.52
C ASP A 54 -30.96 -4.31 -12.40
N VAL A 55 -31.34 -4.63 -11.16
CA VAL A 55 -30.76 -4.04 -9.94
C VAL A 55 -29.25 -4.29 -9.80
N SER A 56 -28.70 -5.27 -10.52
CA SER A 56 -27.26 -5.60 -10.41
C SER A 56 -26.35 -4.44 -10.79
N LEU A 57 -26.78 -3.60 -11.74
CA LEU A 57 -26.07 -2.38 -12.12
C LEU A 57 -26.09 -1.34 -11.01
N ALA A 58 -27.22 -1.15 -10.33
CA ALA A 58 -27.34 -0.22 -9.21
C ALA A 58 -26.53 -0.69 -7.98
N GLU A 59 -26.40 -1.99 -7.79
CA GLU A 59 -25.62 -2.60 -6.70
C GLU A 59 -24.11 -2.66 -6.98
N ALA A 60 -23.65 -2.26 -8.16
CA ALA A 60 -22.26 -2.41 -8.54
C ALA A 60 -21.34 -1.56 -7.63
N ALA A 61 -20.32 -2.21 -7.06
CA ALA A 61 -19.38 -1.59 -6.14
C ALA A 61 -18.02 -2.29 -6.18
N PHE A 62 -17.01 -1.64 -5.61
CA PHE A 62 -15.80 -2.33 -5.16
C PHE A 62 -15.81 -2.49 -3.65
N ILE A 63 -15.49 -3.68 -3.15
CA ILE A 63 -15.55 -4.02 -1.72
C ILE A 63 -14.26 -4.73 -1.32
N ARG A 64 -13.54 -4.17 -0.35
CA ARG A 64 -12.27 -4.74 0.12
C ARG A 64 -12.11 -4.54 1.64
N PRO A 65 -11.65 -5.56 2.39
CA PRO A 65 -11.40 -5.39 3.82
C PRO A 65 -10.26 -4.41 4.07
N LEU A 66 -10.40 -3.56 5.08
CA LEU A 66 -9.45 -2.48 5.38
C LEU A 66 -8.00 -2.97 5.45
N ARG A 67 -7.72 -4.11 6.07
CA ARG A 67 -6.35 -4.64 6.20
C ARG A 67 -5.65 -4.84 4.85
N ARG A 68 -6.40 -5.09 3.77
CA ARG A 68 -5.90 -5.29 2.41
C ARG A 68 -5.82 -3.99 1.61
N VAL A 69 -6.39 -2.90 2.13
CA VAL A 69 -6.33 -1.54 1.57
C VAL A 69 -5.09 -0.79 2.08
N LEU A 70 -4.76 -0.92 3.37
CA LEU A 70 -3.65 -0.20 4.00
C LEU A 70 -2.28 -0.35 3.27
N PRO A 71 -1.87 -1.55 2.83
CA PRO A 71 -0.60 -1.69 2.09
C PRO A 71 -0.59 -0.89 0.77
N ARG A 72 -1.75 -0.76 0.11
CA ARG A 72 -1.91 -0.01 -1.14
C ARG A 72 -1.78 1.49 -0.88
N LEU A 73 -2.38 1.98 0.22
CA LEU A 73 -2.23 3.37 0.67
C LEU A 73 -0.77 3.74 0.97
N ASN A 74 -0.03 2.86 1.62
CA ASN A 74 1.39 3.09 1.90
C ASN A 74 2.18 3.31 0.59
N LEU A 75 1.88 2.55 -0.46
CA LEU A 75 2.56 2.66 -1.76
C LEU A 75 2.24 3.93 -2.54
N ILE A 76 1.23 4.69 -2.15
CA ILE A 76 0.92 6.00 -2.74
C ILE A 76 1.19 7.16 -1.79
N GLY A 77 1.81 6.89 -0.63
CA GLY A 77 2.29 7.92 0.29
C GLY A 77 1.32 8.27 1.42
N TYR A 78 0.17 7.60 1.54
CA TYR A 78 -0.72 7.73 2.69
C TYR A 78 -0.34 6.68 3.73
N THR A 79 0.61 7.01 4.61
CA THR A 79 1.06 6.18 5.72
C THR A 79 0.47 6.67 7.05
N ILE A 80 0.68 5.93 8.13
CA ILE A 80 0.29 6.40 9.47
C ILE A 80 1.03 7.70 9.86
N ASP A 81 2.26 7.89 9.40
CA ASP A 81 3.04 9.10 9.68
C ASP A 81 2.52 10.30 8.87
N THR A 82 1.98 10.09 7.67
CA THR A 82 1.30 11.17 6.94
C THR A 82 -0.04 11.52 7.58
N ALA A 83 -0.81 10.53 8.04
CA ALA A 83 -2.05 10.75 8.78
C ALA A 83 -1.78 11.52 10.08
N ARG A 84 -0.70 11.19 10.81
CA ARG A 84 -0.25 11.94 11.99
C ARG A 84 0.06 13.40 11.66
N ALA A 85 0.84 13.64 10.61
CA ALA A 85 1.19 15.00 10.21
C ALA A 85 -0.02 15.82 9.76
N GLU A 86 -0.98 15.20 9.07
CA GLU A 86 -2.24 15.83 8.68
C GLU A 86 -3.08 16.18 9.91
N TYR A 87 -3.19 15.26 10.87
CA TYR A 87 -3.91 15.53 12.12
C TYR A 87 -3.27 16.65 12.94
N GLU A 88 -1.95 16.67 13.06
CA GLU A 88 -1.22 17.75 13.74
C GLU A 88 -1.45 19.11 13.06
N ALA A 89 -1.58 19.16 11.73
CA ALA A 89 -1.95 20.37 11.00
C ALA A 89 -3.38 20.82 11.33
N VAL A 90 -4.35 19.90 11.32
CA VAL A 90 -5.76 20.18 11.69
C VAL A 90 -5.88 20.69 13.13
N VAL A 91 -5.13 20.11 14.07
CA VAL A 91 -5.06 20.62 15.46
C VAL A 91 -4.45 22.03 15.51
N GLY A 92 -3.42 22.30 14.72
CA GLY A 92 -2.82 23.63 14.59
C GLY A 92 -3.81 24.67 14.10
N GLU A 93 -4.54 24.38 13.03
CA GLU A 93 -5.59 25.25 12.47
C GLU A 93 -6.72 25.49 13.48
N ALA A 94 -7.16 24.44 14.20
CA ALA A 94 -8.18 24.56 15.23
C ALA A 94 -7.73 25.46 16.39
N HIS A 95 -6.47 25.38 16.82
CA HIS A 95 -5.90 26.28 17.82
C HIS A 95 -5.82 27.74 17.34
N GLU A 96 -5.42 27.96 16.08
CA GLU A 96 -5.39 29.30 15.49
C GLU A 96 -6.80 29.92 15.49
N ALA A 97 -7.80 29.16 15.02
CA ALA A 97 -9.19 29.59 15.03
C ALA A 97 -9.69 29.93 16.45
N GLU A 98 -9.41 29.11 17.47
CA GLU A 98 -9.83 29.42 18.85
C GLU A 98 -9.19 30.71 19.39
N SER A 99 -7.92 30.95 19.05
CA SER A 99 -7.17 32.13 19.51
C SER A 99 -7.74 33.45 18.98
N GLU A 100 -8.41 33.44 17.82
CA GLU A 100 -9.06 34.61 17.24
C GLU A 100 -10.34 35.02 17.99
N TYR A 101 -11.02 34.09 18.67
CA TYR A 101 -12.36 34.31 19.24
C TYR A 101 -12.43 34.44 20.76
N ALA A 102 -11.44 34.03 21.58
CA ALA A 102 -11.44 34.33 23.03
C ALA A 102 -10.10 34.09 23.76
N PRO A 103 -9.82 34.81 24.89
CA PRO A 103 -8.71 34.53 25.80
C PRO A 103 -9.06 33.38 26.79
N ILE A 104 -9.48 32.24 26.26
CA ILE A 104 -9.73 31.01 27.04
C ILE A 104 -8.45 30.15 26.95
N PRO A 105 -8.05 29.39 27.98
CA PRO A 105 -6.99 28.40 27.80
C PRO A 105 -7.30 27.50 26.60
N PRO A 106 -6.30 27.18 25.75
CA PRO A 106 -6.53 26.40 24.53
C PRO A 106 -7.23 25.09 24.87
N LYS A 107 -8.21 24.71 24.05
CA LYS A 107 -8.93 23.47 24.21
C LYS A 107 -7.94 22.30 24.19
N GLY A 108 -8.08 21.38 25.14
CA GLY A 108 -7.20 20.22 25.25
C GLY A 108 -7.54 19.16 24.20
N PHE A 109 -7.26 19.44 22.92
CA PHE A 109 -7.48 18.49 21.84
C PHE A 109 -6.76 17.16 22.10
N MET A 110 -7.29 16.06 21.55
CA MET A 110 -6.65 14.76 21.62
C MET A 110 -5.30 14.83 20.91
N SER A 111 -4.29 14.17 21.46
CA SER A 111 -3.12 13.76 20.67
C SER A 111 -3.54 12.78 19.58
N PHE A 112 -2.71 12.61 18.56
CA PHE A 112 -3.00 11.66 17.47
C PHE A 112 -3.20 10.22 17.97
N ASP A 113 -2.44 9.80 18.98
CA ASP A 113 -2.54 8.45 19.55
C ASP A 113 -3.86 8.27 20.33
N GLU A 114 -4.27 9.28 21.12
CA GLU A 114 -5.59 9.30 21.77
C GLU A 114 -6.73 9.28 20.74
N PHE A 115 -6.58 10.01 19.65
CA PHE A 115 -7.55 10.04 18.56
C PHE A 115 -7.68 8.67 17.85
N CYS A 116 -6.56 8.00 17.59
CA CYS A 116 -6.55 6.64 17.06
C CYS A 116 -7.20 5.64 18.02
N GLU A 117 -6.91 5.73 19.33
CA GLU A 117 -7.54 4.89 20.35
C GLU A 117 -9.05 5.13 20.41
N PHE A 118 -9.49 6.40 20.36
CA PHE A 118 -10.90 6.76 20.31
C PHE A 118 -11.61 6.17 19.08
N CYS A 119 -11.05 6.38 17.88
CA CYS A 119 -11.60 5.84 16.65
C CYS A 119 -11.62 4.30 16.65
N GLY A 120 -10.63 3.67 17.27
CA GLY A 120 -10.51 2.22 17.43
C GLY A 120 -11.43 1.61 18.50
N ARG A 121 -12.04 2.42 19.37
CA ARG A 121 -12.80 1.97 20.55
C ARG A 121 -14.13 1.32 20.23
N PHE A 122 -14.72 1.62 19.08
CA PHE A 122 -16.03 1.10 18.66
C PHE A 122 -15.88 0.18 17.45
N SER A 123 -16.80 -0.78 17.26
CA SER A 123 -16.89 -1.51 16.00
C SER A 123 -17.72 -0.67 15.03
N LEU A 124 -17.15 -0.29 13.88
CA LEU A 124 -17.84 0.56 12.91
C LEU A 124 -19.13 -0.11 12.41
N ASP A 125 -19.08 -1.41 12.14
CA ASP A 125 -20.22 -2.22 11.68
C ASP A 125 -21.33 -2.38 12.76
N ALA A 126 -21.03 -2.09 14.02
CA ALA A 126 -21.98 -2.18 15.14
C ALA A 126 -22.56 -0.82 15.55
N LEU A 127 -22.27 0.25 14.80
CA LEU A 127 -22.91 1.55 14.98
C LEU A 127 -24.30 1.51 14.36
N ASP A 128 -25.30 1.98 15.11
CA ASP A 128 -26.69 2.01 14.66
C ASP A 128 -26.85 2.94 13.45
N GLU A 129 -27.50 2.43 12.40
CA GLU A 129 -27.76 3.12 11.13
C GLU A 129 -29.21 3.58 10.99
N THR A 130 -30.06 3.30 11.99
CA THR A 130 -31.48 3.66 11.95
C THR A 130 -31.62 5.15 11.70
N TYR A 131 -32.25 5.50 10.57
CA TYR A 131 -32.49 6.87 10.18
C TYR A 131 -33.48 7.55 11.15
N ILE A 132 -33.07 8.70 11.68
CA ILE A 132 -33.84 9.54 12.58
C ILE A 132 -34.23 10.82 11.83
N GLU A 133 -35.54 11.05 11.71
CA GLU A 133 -36.07 12.23 11.04
C GLU A 133 -35.64 13.53 11.74
N TYR A 134 -35.41 14.57 10.93
CA TYR A 134 -34.98 15.87 11.44
C TYR A 134 -35.99 16.50 12.42
N GLU A 135 -37.28 16.21 12.25
CA GLU A 135 -38.38 16.76 13.05
C GLU A 135 -38.58 16.05 14.40
N ASP A 136 -37.87 14.94 14.66
CA ASP A 136 -37.99 14.19 15.92
C ASP A 136 -37.52 15.04 17.12
N PRO A 137 -38.36 15.25 18.16
CA PRO A 137 -37.99 16.08 19.32
C PRO A 137 -36.77 15.59 20.09
N ASP A 138 -36.46 14.29 20.03
CA ASP A 138 -35.31 13.65 20.67
C ASP A 138 -34.22 13.28 19.66
N ARG A 139 -34.23 13.88 18.46
CA ARG A 139 -33.32 13.58 17.35
C ARG A 139 -31.87 13.51 17.80
N ASP A 140 -31.38 14.54 18.49
CA ASP A 140 -29.97 14.63 18.86
C ASP A 140 -29.60 13.51 19.83
N LEU A 141 -30.43 13.24 20.83
CA LEU A 141 -30.18 12.15 21.79
C LEU A 141 -30.18 10.78 21.10
N LYS A 142 -31.15 10.53 20.22
CA LYS A 142 -31.28 9.27 19.47
C LYS A 142 -30.14 9.08 18.47
N SER A 143 -29.83 10.11 17.68
CA SER A 143 -28.81 10.05 16.63
C SER A 143 -27.39 10.09 17.21
N GLN A 144 -27.17 10.65 18.39
CA GLN A 144 -25.88 10.53 19.07
C GLN A 144 -25.70 9.15 19.69
N GLY A 145 -26.80 8.47 20.05
CA GLY A 145 -26.77 7.13 20.60
C GLY A 145 -25.81 7.02 21.79
N ARG A 146 -24.87 6.06 21.72
CA ARG A 146 -23.84 5.87 22.77
C ARG A 146 -22.93 7.06 23.00
N PHE A 147 -22.83 7.98 22.04
CA PHE A 147 -21.93 9.12 22.09
C PHE A 147 -22.51 10.32 22.86
N ALA A 148 -23.82 10.34 23.12
CA ALA A 148 -24.48 11.41 23.87
C ALA A 148 -23.92 11.59 25.29
N VAL A 149 -23.35 10.54 25.87
CA VAL A 149 -22.71 10.57 27.20
C VAL A 149 -21.20 10.84 27.13
N MET A 150 -20.63 11.00 25.93
CA MET A 150 -19.20 11.17 25.67
C MET A 150 -18.85 12.59 25.21
N THR A 151 -19.76 13.54 25.37
CA THR A 151 -19.66 14.91 24.84
C THR A 151 -18.35 15.61 25.21
N GLU A 152 -17.87 15.47 26.45
CA GLU A 152 -16.60 16.08 26.88
C GLU A 152 -15.38 15.50 26.13
N GLU A 153 -15.38 14.18 25.91
CA GLU A 153 -14.31 13.52 25.16
C GLU A 153 -14.38 13.89 23.67
N MET A 154 -15.58 13.87 23.07
CA MET A 154 -15.77 14.24 21.66
C MET A 154 -15.45 15.70 21.38
N GLN A 155 -15.67 16.60 22.33
CA GLN A 155 -15.23 17.98 22.19
C GLN A 155 -13.71 18.05 21.98
N ARG A 156 -12.90 17.11 22.48
CA ARG A 156 -11.44 17.12 22.26
C ARG A 156 -11.02 16.72 20.84
N ILE A 157 -11.94 16.37 19.94
CA ILE A 157 -11.62 16.17 18.52
C ILE A 157 -11.44 17.55 17.87
N PRO A 158 -10.43 17.76 17.00
CA PRO A 158 -10.16 19.05 16.37
C PRO A 158 -11.13 19.33 15.21
N ASN A 159 -12.43 19.23 15.50
CA ASN A 159 -13.53 19.60 14.63
C ASN A 159 -14.63 20.28 15.46
N GLY A 160 -15.44 21.09 14.80
CA GLY A 160 -16.67 21.61 15.42
C GLY A 160 -17.67 20.48 15.67
N PRO A 161 -18.69 20.71 16.52
CA PRO A 161 -19.79 19.76 16.64
C PRO A 161 -20.45 19.57 15.27
N PRO A 162 -20.68 18.31 14.83
CA PRO A 162 -21.26 18.05 13.52
C PRO A 162 -22.67 18.65 13.46
N GLN A 163 -23.06 19.16 12.29
CA GLN A 163 -24.37 19.80 12.09
C GLN A 163 -25.37 18.91 11.35
N MET A 164 -24.86 17.98 10.54
CA MET A 164 -25.66 17.08 9.70
C MET A 164 -25.36 15.62 10.05
N TYR A 165 -26.36 14.93 10.58
CA TYR A 165 -26.34 13.53 10.95
C TYR A 165 -27.78 13.03 11.16
N TRP A 166 -27.99 11.73 11.02
CA TRP A 166 -29.33 11.10 11.01
C TRP A 166 -29.34 9.74 11.73
N SER A 167 -28.23 9.31 12.31
CA SER A 167 -28.06 8.02 12.97
C SER A 167 -26.81 8.04 13.84
N GLU A 168 -26.64 7.06 14.73
CA GLU A 168 -25.43 6.89 15.54
C GLU A 168 -24.17 6.82 14.67
N ARG A 169 -24.24 6.06 13.57
CA ARG A 169 -23.13 5.93 12.61
C ARG A 169 -22.79 7.24 11.92
N SER A 170 -23.79 7.95 11.39
CA SER A 170 -23.54 9.23 10.69
C SER A 170 -23.06 10.32 11.64
N PHE A 171 -23.54 10.35 12.89
CA PHE A 171 -23.03 11.24 13.92
C PHE A 171 -21.55 10.96 14.23
N PHE A 172 -21.18 9.69 14.45
CA PHE A 172 -19.80 9.30 14.67
C PHE A 172 -18.91 9.67 13.48
N GLY A 173 -19.31 9.30 12.26
CA GLY A 173 -18.61 9.63 11.03
C GLY A 173 -18.36 11.14 10.88
N ALA A 174 -19.42 11.94 10.99
CA ALA A 174 -19.32 13.41 10.90
C ALA A 174 -18.46 14.04 12.01
N SER A 175 -18.32 13.35 13.15
CA SER A 175 -17.46 13.82 14.25
C SER A 175 -15.99 13.49 14.01
N VAL A 176 -15.68 12.27 13.55
CA VAL A 176 -14.29 11.76 13.51
C VAL A 176 -13.63 11.86 12.14
N ALA A 177 -14.37 11.98 11.03
CA ALA A 177 -13.80 12.09 9.68
C ALA A 177 -13.22 13.50 9.42
N VAL A 178 -12.15 13.83 10.13
CA VAL A 178 -11.50 15.15 10.15
C VAL A 178 -10.27 15.24 9.25
N LEU A 179 -9.84 14.10 8.69
CA LEU A 179 -8.69 13.99 7.79
C LEU A 179 -9.16 13.57 6.40
N SER A 180 -8.25 13.61 5.43
CA SER A 180 -8.45 13.03 4.11
C SER A 180 -8.93 11.57 4.21
N PRO A 181 -9.71 11.08 3.23
CA PRO A 181 -10.29 9.74 3.27
C PRO A 181 -9.24 8.65 3.54
N TYR A 182 -8.08 8.79 2.92
CA TYR A 182 -6.98 7.84 3.02
C TYR A 182 -6.27 7.87 4.37
N SER A 183 -6.07 9.06 4.96
CA SER A 183 -5.55 9.18 6.32
C SER A 183 -6.53 8.65 7.36
N MET A 184 -7.84 8.85 7.16
CA MET A 184 -8.86 8.24 8.01
C MET A 184 -8.83 6.72 7.96
N LEU A 185 -8.64 6.11 6.78
CA LEU A 185 -8.44 4.67 6.66
C LEU A 185 -7.21 4.18 7.46
N GLN A 186 -6.10 4.93 7.45
CA GLN A 186 -4.92 4.62 8.27
C GLN A 186 -5.20 4.71 9.79
N VAL A 187 -5.97 5.72 10.21
CA VAL A 187 -6.41 5.88 11.61
C VAL A 187 -7.28 4.69 12.04
N PHE A 188 -8.30 4.33 11.27
CA PHE A 188 -9.13 3.15 11.57
C PHE A 188 -8.32 1.86 11.54
N GLY A 189 -7.28 1.80 10.70
CA GLY A 189 -6.37 0.68 10.55
C GLY A 189 -5.49 0.40 11.78
N GLN A 190 -5.40 1.33 12.73
CA GLN A 190 -4.67 1.12 13.99
C GLN A 190 -5.39 0.12 14.92
N SER A 191 -6.68 -0.13 14.71
CA SER A 191 -7.45 -1.10 15.49
C SER A 191 -7.63 -2.41 14.72
N GLN A 192 -7.12 -3.51 15.27
CA GLN A 192 -7.31 -4.86 14.71
C GLN A 192 -8.80 -5.23 14.55
N ARG A 193 -9.69 -4.57 15.29
CA ARG A 193 -11.14 -4.74 15.18
C ARG A 193 -11.67 -4.39 13.79
N HIS A 194 -11.03 -3.44 13.09
CA HIS A 194 -11.47 -2.97 11.79
C HIS A 194 -10.80 -3.72 10.63
N ALA A 195 -9.95 -4.72 10.90
CA ALA A 195 -9.17 -5.40 9.88
C ALA A 195 -10.03 -6.00 8.76
N GLU A 196 -11.19 -6.57 9.09
CA GLU A 196 -12.15 -7.12 8.12
C GLU A 196 -13.33 -6.18 7.82
N THR A 197 -13.36 -4.97 8.39
CA THR A 197 -14.40 -4.00 8.07
C THR A 197 -14.25 -3.60 6.59
N SER A 198 -15.37 -3.61 5.88
CA SER A 198 -15.39 -3.37 4.44
C SER A 198 -15.18 -1.89 4.13
N VAL A 199 -14.22 -1.63 3.24
CA VAL A 199 -14.11 -0.36 2.50
C VAL A 199 -14.85 -0.53 1.19
N ILE A 200 -15.78 0.37 0.90
CA ILE A 200 -16.72 0.25 -0.23
C ILE A 200 -16.67 1.51 -1.08
N TRP A 201 -16.52 1.36 -2.39
CA TRP A 201 -16.73 2.43 -3.37
C TRP A 201 -17.96 2.09 -4.22
N GLN A 202 -19.10 2.70 -3.89
CA GLN A 202 -20.43 2.33 -4.42
C GLN A 202 -20.77 3.16 -5.67
N TYR A 203 -20.27 2.75 -6.83
CA TYR A 203 -20.47 3.49 -8.08
C TYR A 203 -21.78 3.16 -8.83
N GLY A 204 -22.41 2.03 -8.52
CA GLY A 204 -23.59 1.51 -9.21
C GLY A 204 -24.78 2.48 -9.33
N PRO A 205 -25.14 3.24 -8.27
CA PRO A 205 -26.19 4.25 -8.39
C PRO A 205 -25.89 5.27 -9.49
N LEU A 206 -24.63 5.71 -9.62
CA LEU A 206 -24.21 6.69 -10.61
C LEU A 206 -24.34 6.14 -12.05
N VAL A 207 -23.98 4.87 -12.24
CA VAL A 207 -24.12 4.17 -13.54
C VAL A 207 -25.59 3.94 -13.89
N SER A 208 -26.38 3.42 -12.96
CA SER A 208 -27.81 3.15 -13.18
C SER A 208 -28.62 4.41 -13.51
N ALA A 209 -28.25 5.55 -12.94
CA ALA A 209 -28.86 6.85 -13.22
C ALA A 209 -28.32 7.54 -14.50
N GLY A 210 -27.36 6.93 -15.20
CA GLY A 210 -26.82 7.43 -16.48
C GLY A 210 -25.84 8.60 -16.34
N TRP A 211 -25.24 8.79 -15.16
CA TRP A 211 -24.24 9.84 -14.92
C TRP A 211 -22.81 9.42 -15.30
N ALA A 212 -22.55 8.11 -15.43
CA ALA A 212 -21.27 7.53 -15.81
C ALA A 212 -21.47 6.17 -16.47
N GLU A 213 -20.46 5.66 -17.17
CA GLU A 213 -20.44 4.30 -17.71
C GLU A 213 -19.69 3.37 -16.74
N GLU A 214 -20.04 2.08 -16.69
CA GLU A 214 -19.32 1.11 -15.84
C GLU A 214 -17.82 1.04 -16.17
N ALA A 215 -17.46 1.25 -17.44
CA ALA A 215 -16.09 1.26 -17.92
C ALA A 215 -15.24 2.43 -17.38
N ASP A 216 -15.87 3.46 -16.80
CA ASP A 216 -15.16 4.55 -16.14
C ASP A 216 -14.54 4.08 -14.81
N PHE A 217 -15.07 3.02 -14.21
CA PHE A 217 -14.67 2.51 -12.89
C PHE A 217 -13.68 1.36 -13.01
N ASN A 218 -12.40 1.71 -13.00
CA ASN A 218 -11.28 0.78 -13.19
C ASN A 218 -10.58 0.49 -11.86
N ALA A 219 -10.48 -0.78 -11.49
CA ALA A 219 -9.69 -1.18 -10.33
C ALA A 219 -8.20 -1.33 -10.67
N GLY A 220 -7.37 -1.22 -9.63
CA GLY A 220 -5.93 -1.43 -9.71
C GLY A 220 -5.13 -0.13 -9.83
N ALA A 221 -3.82 -0.25 -9.62
CA ALA A 221 -2.91 0.88 -9.69
C ALA A 221 -2.76 1.40 -11.13
N ARG A 222 -2.95 2.71 -11.31
CA ARG A 222 -2.75 3.42 -12.57
C ARG A 222 -1.28 3.66 -12.83
N ARG A 223 -0.96 4.08 -14.07
CA ARG A 223 0.44 4.24 -14.52
C ARG A 223 1.22 5.23 -13.64
N GLU A 224 0.58 6.28 -13.19
CA GLU A 224 1.10 7.33 -12.31
C GLU A 224 1.36 6.85 -10.88
N GLU A 225 0.64 5.82 -10.43
CA GLU A 225 0.80 5.22 -9.11
C GLU A 225 1.85 4.11 -9.13
N THR A 226 2.04 3.46 -10.27
CA THR A 226 2.98 2.33 -10.42
C THR A 226 4.44 2.74 -10.31
N ILE A 227 5.24 1.80 -9.83
CA ILE A 227 6.70 1.90 -9.68
C ILE A 227 7.36 1.02 -10.73
N LEU A 228 8.24 1.62 -11.52
CA LEU A 228 9.06 0.93 -12.50
C LEU A 228 10.26 0.29 -11.80
N VAL A 229 10.31 -1.04 -11.76
CA VAL A 229 11.41 -1.80 -11.16
C VAL A 229 12.41 -2.23 -12.24
N ALA A 230 13.67 -1.85 -12.05
CA ALA A 230 14.77 -2.20 -12.93
C ALA A 230 15.77 -3.09 -12.18
N THR A 231 15.97 -4.32 -12.64
CA THR A 231 16.88 -5.31 -12.05
C THR A 231 18.14 -5.49 -12.90
N GLU A 232 19.15 -6.19 -12.38
CA GLU A 232 20.37 -6.51 -13.13
C GLU A 232 20.14 -7.54 -14.23
N GLY A 233 19.26 -8.51 -13.95
CA GLY A 233 18.99 -9.68 -14.75
C GLY A 233 17.50 -9.93 -14.97
N THR A 234 17.19 -10.69 -16.02
CA THR A 234 15.84 -11.15 -16.34
C THR A 234 15.34 -12.16 -15.33
N SER A 235 16.25 -12.99 -14.82
CA SER A 235 15.97 -13.95 -13.75
C SER A 235 15.39 -13.22 -12.54
N ASP A 236 16.04 -12.14 -12.11
CA ASP A 236 15.65 -11.37 -10.92
C ASP A 236 14.28 -10.72 -11.10
N ALA A 237 14.04 -10.09 -12.25
CA ALA A 237 12.74 -9.50 -12.55
C ALA A 237 11.62 -10.55 -12.50
N ARG A 238 11.87 -11.74 -13.05
CA ARG A 238 10.91 -12.86 -13.05
C ARG A 238 10.69 -13.45 -11.66
N ILE A 239 11.74 -13.58 -10.85
CA ILE A 239 11.65 -14.05 -9.46
C ILE A 239 10.81 -13.06 -8.65
N LEU A 240 11.15 -11.76 -8.69
CA LEU A 240 10.45 -10.72 -7.94
C LEU A 240 8.99 -10.57 -8.38
N LYS A 241 8.73 -10.57 -9.69
CA LYS A 241 7.36 -10.49 -10.23
C LYS A 241 6.50 -11.65 -9.75
N ARG A 242 7.04 -12.88 -9.76
CA ARG A 242 6.33 -14.05 -9.26
C ARG A 242 6.15 -14.01 -7.74
N ALA A 243 7.20 -13.65 -6.99
CA ALA A 243 7.13 -13.55 -5.54
C ALA A 243 6.08 -12.52 -5.10
N LEU A 244 6.03 -11.34 -5.72
CA LEU A 244 4.98 -10.35 -5.48
C LEU A 244 3.60 -10.88 -5.82
N ALA A 245 3.42 -11.50 -6.99
CA ALA A 245 2.13 -12.01 -7.43
C ALA A 245 1.54 -13.08 -6.48
N VAL A 246 2.39 -13.88 -5.84
CA VAL A 246 1.96 -14.98 -4.97
C VAL A 246 1.95 -14.60 -3.48
N LEU A 247 3.01 -13.95 -3.00
CA LEU A 247 3.20 -13.66 -1.56
C LEU A 247 2.65 -12.30 -1.15
N GLN A 248 2.54 -11.34 -2.07
CA GLN A 248 2.01 -10.00 -1.82
C GLN A 248 0.99 -9.59 -2.92
N PRO A 249 -0.03 -10.42 -3.18
CA PRO A 249 -0.96 -10.22 -4.30
C PRO A 249 -1.70 -8.88 -4.19
N ASP A 250 -1.90 -8.38 -2.98
CA ASP A 250 -2.64 -7.16 -2.66
C ASP A 250 -2.02 -5.87 -3.20
N ILE A 251 -0.77 -5.93 -3.66
CA ILE A 251 0.00 -4.77 -4.11
C ILE A 251 0.79 -5.04 -5.39
N ALA A 252 0.71 -6.26 -5.94
CA ALA A 252 1.54 -6.68 -7.06
C ALA A 252 1.34 -5.79 -8.30
N ASP A 253 0.13 -5.24 -8.48
CA ASP A 253 -0.24 -4.33 -9.57
C ASP A 253 0.45 -2.95 -9.50
N PHE A 254 1.02 -2.56 -8.35
CA PHE A 254 1.85 -1.35 -8.24
C PHE A 254 3.23 -1.53 -8.87
N PHE A 255 3.71 -2.74 -9.08
CA PHE A 255 5.08 -2.99 -9.53
C PHE A 255 5.13 -3.37 -11.00
N ARG A 256 5.78 -2.53 -11.80
CA ARG A 256 6.03 -2.76 -13.22
C ARG A 256 7.49 -3.08 -13.44
N PHE A 257 7.78 -4.32 -13.80
CA PHE A 257 9.15 -4.72 -14.10
C PHE A 257 9.53 -4.33 -15.53
N ILE A 258 10.75 -3.83 -15.70
CA ILE A 258 11.33 -3.62 -17.03
C ILE A 258 11.63 -4.99 -17.65
N ASP A 259 10.66 -5.48 -18.42
CA ASP A 259 10.80 -6.69 -19.24
C ASP A 259 11.05 -6.28 -20.69
N VAL A 260 12.32 -6.08 -21.05
CA VAL A 260 12.69 -5.83 -22.44
C VAL A 260 12.94 -7.17 -23.11
N ASN A 261 11.89 -7.79 -23.63
CA ASN A 261 12.06 -8.90 -24.56
C ASN A 261 12.87 -8.42 -25.81
N GLU A 262 14.04 -9.05 -25.96
CA GLU A 262 14.89 -9.28 -27.15
C GLU A 262 15.55 -8.12 -27.93
N ARG A 263 15.32 -6.83 -27.66
CA ARG A 263 15.99 -5.76 -28.46
C ARG A 263 16.94 -4.81 -27.73
N HIS A 264 16.89 -4.73 -26.40
CA HIS A 264 17.88 -3.95 -25.64
C HIS A 264 18.48 -4.77 -24.49
N HIS A 265 19.78 -5.01 -24.60
CA HIS A 265 20.59 -5.76 -23.64
C HIS A 265 20.98 -4.85 -22.47
N PHE A 266 20.14 -4.73 -21.45
CA PHE A 266 20.57 -4.20 -20.16
C PHE A 266 20.79 -5.37 -19.21
N TRP A 267 21.92 -6.08 -19.36
CA TRP A 267 22.29 -7.18 -18.48
C TRP A 267 23.51 -6.82 -17.64
N GLY A 268 23.36 -6.97 -16.33
CA GLY A 268 24.37 -6.66 -15.33
C GLY A 268 24.40 -5.20 -14.89
N THR A 269 25.24 -4.97 -13.89
CA THR A 269 25.38 -3.70 -13.16
C THR A 269 25.77 -2.49 -14.02
N GLY A 270 26.65 -2.68 -14.99
CA GLY A 270 27.15 -1.61 -15.87
C GLY A 270 26.05 -0.99 -16.75
N PRO A 271 25.35 -1.78 -17.58
CA PRO A 271 24.22 -1.31 -18.37
C PRO A 271 23.10 -0.69 -17.53
N LEU A 272 22.78 -1.26 -16.36
CA LEU A 272 21.77 -0.71 -15.46
C LEU A 272 22.14 0.69 -14.96
N THR A 273 23.41 0.91 -14.59
CA THR A 273 23.93 2.23 -14.20
C THR A 273 23.78 3.25 -15.34
N LYS A 274 24.14 2.88 -16.58
CA LYS A 274 23.99 3.76 -17.75
C LYS A 274 22.52 4.06 -18.07
N PHE A 275 21.64 3.10 -17.84
CA PHE A 275 20.20 3.31 -17.99
C PHE A 275 19.70 4.34 -16.97
N ALA A 276 20.10 4.23 -15.70
CA ALA A 276 19.81 5.22 -14.67
C ALA A 276 20.34 6.62 -15.05
N GLU A 277 21.59 6.73 -15.50
CA GLU A 277 22.15 7.99 -16.01
C GLU A 277 21.28 8.59 -17.14
N GLY A 278 20.82 7.76 -18.06
CA GLY A 278 19.94 8.17 -19.15
C GLY A 278 18.63 8.75 -18.63
N LEU A 279 17.98 8.05 -17.69
CA LEU A 279 16.72 8.48 -17.07
C LEU A 279 16.86 9.80 -16.30
N VAL A 280 17.95 9.98 -15.55
CA VAL A 280 18.25 11.24 -14.84
C VAL A 280 18.44 12.39 -15.83
N ARG A 281 19.16 12.16 -16.95
CA ARG A 281 19.42 13.21 -17.95
C ARG A 281 18.17 13.69 -18.68
N ILE A 282 17.16 12.85 -18.82
CA ILE A 282 15.90 13.20 -19.48
C ILE A 282 14.79 13.63 -18.50
N ASP A 283 15.11 13.72 -17.21
CA ASP A 283 14.18 14.15 -16.15
C ASP A 283 12.87 13.36 -16.13
N VAL A 284 12.99 12.02 -16.09
CA VAL A 284 11.82 11.14 -16.06
C VAL A 284 10.96 11.40 -14.83
N GLN A 285 9.64 11.45 -15.02
CA GLN A 285 8.67 11.73 -13.94
C GLN A 285 8.13 10.45 -13.29
N ASN A 286 8.33 9.28 -13.91
CA ASN A 286 7.90 8.00 -13.37
C ASN A 286 8.67 7.65 -12.08
N LYS A 287 8.02 6.96 -11.15
CA LYS A 287 8.70 6.35 -9.99
C LYS A 287 9.57 5.20 -10.48
N VAL A 288 10.86 5.20 -10.16
CA VAL A 288 11.80 4.14 -10.57
C VAL A 288 12.57 3.60 -9.37
N LEU A 289 12.62 2.27 -9.25
CA LEU A 289 13.40 1.57 -8.24
C LEU A 289 14.40 0.63 -8.92
N PHE A 290 15.69 0.89 -8.74
CA PHE A 290 16.76 0.00 -9.17
C PHE A 290 17.03 -1.03 -8.08
N VAL A 291 17.03 -2.32 -8.43
CA VAL A 291 17.26 -3.43 -7.50
C VAL A 291 18.52 -4.17 -7.95
N LEU A 292 19.49 -4.25 -7.04
CA LEU A 292 20.81 -4.81 -7.28
C LEU A 292 21.05 -6.01 -6.38
N ASP A 293 21.84 -6.98 -6.84
CA ASP A 293 22.21 -8.16 -6.08
C ASP A 293 23.09 -7.79 -4.87
N ASN A 294 23.00 -8.58 -3.80
CA ASN A 294 23.81 -8.42 -2.60
C ASN A 294 25.19 -9.05 -2.77
N ASP A 295 25.86 -8.69 -3.86
CA ASP A 295 27.18 -9.16 -4.21
C ASP A 295 28.15 -7.99 -4.47
N ALA A 296 29.41 -8.31 -4.76
CA ALA A 296 30.43 -7.29 -4.97
C ALA A 296 30.20 -6.45 -6.26
N GLU A 297 29.41 -6.92 -7.22
CA GLU A 297 29.03 -6.14 -8.41
C GLU A 297 27.89 -5.18 -8.08
N GLY A 298 26.81 -5.68 -7.48
CA GLY A 298 25.66 -4.87 -7.07
C GLY A 298 26.06 -3.76 -6.11
N GLN A 299 26.95 -4.04 -5.15
CA GLN A 299 27.50 -3.02 -4.23
C GLN A 299 28.30 -1.93 -4.97
N GLU A 300 28.98 -2.27 -6.06
CA GLU A 300 29.72 -1.30 -6.88
C GLU A 300 28.77 -0.42 -7.69
N ALA A 301 27.76 -1.03 -8.33
CA ALA A 301 26.72 -0.28 -9.06
C ALA A 301 25.92 0.63 -8.13
N TYR A 302 25.56 0.16 -6.94
CA TYR A 302 24.82 0.94 -5.95
C TYR A 302 25.55 2.24 -5.61
N ARG A 303 26.87 2.16 -5.33
CA ARG A 303 27.68 3.36 -5.07
C ARG A 303 27.63 4.34 -6.23
N ARG A 304 27.75 3.86 -7.47
CA ARG A 304 27.65 4.71 -8.66
C ARG A 304 26.27 5.36 -8.80
N LEU A 305 25.19 4.62 -8.56
CA LEU A 305 23.82 5.14 -8.62
C LEU A 305 23.59 6.25 -7.58
N ILE A 306 24.10 6.10 -6.37
CA ILE A 306 24.01 7.14 -5.33
C ILE A 306 24.81 8.40 -5.73
N GLU A 307 25.95 8.25 -6.39
CA GLU A 307 26.73 9.38 -6.92
C GLU A 307 26.01 10.18 -8.02
N LEU A 308 25.04 9.58 -8.72
CA LEU A 308 24.24 10.27 -9.74
C LEU A 308 23.32 11.35 -9.19
N LYS A 309 23.11 11.41 -7.86
CA LYS A 309 22.16 12.33 -7.21
C LYS A 309 20.78 12.27 -7.88
N MET A 310 20.23 11.06 -7.94
CA MET A 310 18.93 10.80 -8.55
C MET A 310 17.82 11.68 -7.94
N PRO A 311 16.80 12.07 -8.73
CA PRO A 311 15.66 12.84 -8.24
C PRO A 311 14.83 12.02 -7.24
N THR A 312 13.93 12.67 -6.51
CA THR A 312 13.18 12.06 -5.39
C THR A 312 12.28 10.90 -5.80
N ASN A 313 11.86 10.84 -7.07
CA ASN A 313 11.08 9.77 -7.67
C ASN A 313 11.95 8.58 -8.16
N MET A 314 13.25 8.60 -7.92
CA MET A 314 14.17 7.53 -8.30
C MET A 314 15.01 7.07 -7.10
N ARG A 315 15.04 5.76 -6.84
CA ARG A 315 15.84 5.17 -5.75
C ARG A 315 16.53 3.92 -6.23
N ALA A 316 17.61 3.55 -5.54
CA ALA A 316 18.27 2.27 -5.72
C ALA A 316 18.28 1.51 -4.39
N MET A 317 18.31 0.19 -4.46
CA MET A 317 18.51 -0.69 -3.33
C MET A 317 19.41 -1.85 -3.71
N VAL A 318 20.05 -2.42 -2.72
CA VAL A 318 20.72 -3.72 -2.80
C VAL A 318 19.87 -4.73 -2.04
N LEU A 319 19.80 -5.98 -2.52
CA LEU A 319 19.11 -7.05 -1.80
C LEU A 319 19.61 -7.13 -0.34
N PRO A 320 18.72 -7.47 0.61
CA PRO A 320 18.99 -7.25 2.04
C PRO A 320 20.07 -8.19 2.58
N VAL A 321 20.89 -7.68 3.50
CA VAL A 321 21.81 -8.49 4.29
C VAL A 321 21.02 -9.45 5.19
N LEU A 322 21.40 -10.73 5.22
CA LEU A 322 20.75 -11.75 6.04
C LEU A 322 21.76 -12.45 6.96
N GLU A 323 21.34 -12.78 8.18
CA GLU A 323 22.19 -13.49 9.14
C GLU A 323 22.55 -14.90 8.64
N CYS A 324 21.65 -15.58 7.92
CA CYS A 324 21.95 -16.88 7.33
C CYS A 324 23.07 -16.85 6.27
N PHE A 325 23.48 -15.66 5.82
CA PHE A 325 24.57 -15.47 4.88
C PHE A 325 25.93 -15.18 5.54
N THR A 326 26.00 -14.97 6.87
CA THR A 326 27.25 -14.66 7.59
C THR A 326 28.16 -15.89 7.74
N GLN A 327 27.58 -17.09 7.72
CA GLN A 327 28.27 -18.38 7.84
C GLN A 327 27.84 -19.34 6.72
N PHE A 328 27.81 -18.84 5.48
CA PHE A 328 27.37 -19.62 4.33
C PHE A 328 28.52 -20.50 3.79
N PRO A 329 28.25 -21.74 3.34
CA PRO A 329 29.28 -22.58 2.75
C PRO A 329 29.86 -21.93 1.48
N ALA A 330 31.17 -21.68 1.46
CA ALA A 330 31.84 -21.09 0.30
C ALA A 330 33.12 -21.85 -0.04
N ARG A 331 33.25 -22.24 -1.31
CA ARG A 331 34.40 -22.94 -1.87
C ARG A 331 35.42 -21.92 -2.39
N GLY A 332 36.61 -21.96 -1.81
CA GLY A 332 37.80 -21.26 -2.33
C GLY A 332 38.95 -22.23 -2.62
N PRO A 333 40.16 -21.72 -2.89
CA PRO A 333 41.34 -22.55 -3.15
C PRO A 333 41.69 -23.53 -2.03
N GLU A 334 41.34 -23.20 -0.78
CA GLU A 334 41.59 -24.02 0.41
C GLU A 334 40.45 -25.00 0.73
N GLY A 335 39.47 -25.15 -0.17
CA GLY A 335 38.28 -25.98 0.02
C GLY A 335 37.06 -25.18 0.47
N VAL A 336 36.05 -25.89 0.99
CA VAL A 336 34.80 -25.30 1.46
C VAL A 336 34.94 -24.85 2.91
N LYS A 337 34.65 -23.58 3.19
CA LYS A 337 34.65 -23.00 4.54
C LYS A 337 33.38 -22.17 4.75
N PRO A 338 32.85 -22.08 5.98
CA PRO A 338 31.85 -21.06 6.31
C PRO A 338 32.45 -19.67 6.06
N SER A 339 31.72 -18.80 5.37
CA SER A 339 32.15 -17.45 5.04
C SER A 339 30.95 -16.51 4.99
N ASP A 340 31.20 -15.23 5.24
CA ASP A 340 30.18 -14.20 5.01
C ASP A 340 30.10 -13.90 3.51
N ILE A 341 28.92 -14.11 2.93
CA ILE A 341 28.68 -13.85 1.51
C ILE A 341 27.92 -12.54 1.28
N ASN A 342 27.49 -11.84 2.34
CA ASN A 342 26.82 -10.55 2.23
C ASN A 342 27.71 -9.51 1.56
N GLY A 343 27.18 -8.80 0.57
CA GLY A 343 27.91 -7.81 -0.22
C GLY A 343 29.04 -8.39 -1.07
N CYS A 344 29.17 -9.72 -1.13
CA CYS A 344 30.27 -10.42 -1.78
C CYS A 344 29.77 -11.31 -2.92
N ALA A 345 28.78 -12.16 -2.66
CA ALA A 345 28.35 -13.22 -3.58
C ALA A 345 26.85 -13.59 -3.50
N ALA A 346 26.03 -12.85 -2.75
CA ALA A 346 24.61 -13.18 -2.58
C ALA A 346 23.74 -12.55 -3.69
N GLY A 347 23.60 -13.27 -4.82
CA GLY A 347 22.60 -12.94 -5.83
C GLY A 347 21.17 -13.32 -5.41
N ILE A 348 20.17 -12.91 -6.18
CA ILE A 348 18.75 -13.18 -5.85
C ILE A 348 18.45 -14.67 -5.66
N GLU A 349 19.11 -15.57 -6.39
CA GLU A 349 18.90 -17.01 -6.22
C GLU A 349 19.28 -17.53 -4.82
N CYS A 350 20.17 -16.84 -4.09
CA CYS A 350 20.49 -17.17 -2.70
C CYS A 350 19.29 -16.96 -1.75
N TYR A 351 18.31 -16.16 -2.15
CA TYR A 351 17.10 -15.87 -1.37
C TYR A 351 15.96 -16.85 -1.67
N LEU A 352 16.16 -17.83 -2.55
CA LEU A 352 15.19 -18.90 -2.80
C LEU A 352 15.31 -20.00 -1.74
N ASP A 353 14.41 -20.98 -1.79
CA ASP A 353 14.61 -22.23 -1.05
C ASP A 353 15.79 -23.00 -1.67
N LEU A 354 16.82 -23.19 -0.86
CA LEU A 354 18.08 -23.82 -1.24
C LEU A 354 18.11 -25.31 -0.92
N ASN A 355 17.02 -25.88 -0.37
CA ASN A 355 16.92 -27.30 -0.09
C ASN A 355 16.42 -28.05 -1.32
N LEU A 356 17.35 -28.39 -2.22
CA LEU A 356 17.05 -29.24 -3.36
C LEU A 356 17.25 -30.73 -3.01
N PRO A 357 16.23 -31.59 -3.16
CA PRO A 357 16.30 -32.99 -2.71
C PRO A 357 17.43 -33.83 -3.33
N THR A 358 17.88 -33.48 -4.54
CA THR A 358 18.87 -34.25 -5.31
C THR A 358 20.24 -33.60 -5.40
N TYR A 359 20.46 -32.47 -4.70
CA TYR A 359 21.71 -31.72 -4.75
C TYR A 359 22.43 -31.75 -3.40
N PRO A 360 23.77 -31.61 -3.39
CA PRO A 360 24.49 -31.33 -2.15
C PRO A 360 24.04 -29.98 -1.56
N PRO A 361 24.35 -29.71 -0.28
CA PRO A 361 24.07 -28.41 0.32
C PRO A 361 24.56 -27.26 -0.54
N ALA A 362 23.72 -26.22 -0.67
CA ALA A 362 24.03 -25.04 -1.45
C ALA A 362 25.34 -24.39 -0.96
N GLN A 363 26.17 -23.99 -1.90
CA GLN A 363 27.44 -23.32 -1.60
C GLN A 363 27.78 -22.27 -2.67
N VAL A 364 28.53 -21.26 -2.26
CA VAL A 364 29.09 -20.25 -3.16
C VAL A 364 30.46 -20.71 -3.66
N LEU A 365 30.83 -20.37 -4.88
CA LEU A 365 32.19 -20.51 -5.40
C LEU A 365 32.84 -19.13 -5.50
N TRP A 366 33.96 -18.92 -4.79
CA TRP A 366 34.77 -17.70 -4.91
C TRP A 366 35.52 -17.70 -6.25
N THR A 367 35.41 -16.61 -7.01
CA THR A 367 35.97 -16.50 -8.36
C THR A 367 37.09 -15.47 -8.46
N ASN A 368 36.91 -14.28 -7.92
CA ASN A 368 37.85 -13.17 -8.11
C ASN A 368 37.88 -12.21 -6.93
N TYR A 369 39.05 -11.61 -6.68
CA TYR A 369 39.20 -10.52 -5.72
C TYR A 369 38.95 -9.17 -6.39
N LYS A 370 38.06 -8.35 -5.83
CA LYS A 370 37.81 -6.98 -6.28
C LYS A 370 38.58 -5.99 -5.41
N SER A 371 39.70 -5.48 -5.92
CA SER A 371 40.55 -4.53 -5.22
C SER A 371 39.88 -3.19 -4.92
N SER A 372 38.94 -2.74 -5.76
CA SER A 372 38.18 -1.49 -5.53
C SER A 372 37.30 -1.54 -4.28
N LEU A 373 36.87 -2.73 -3.89
CA LEU A 373 35.99 -2.97 -2.74
C LEU A 373 36.69 -3.69 -1.59
N ASP A 374 37.95 -4.07 -1.78
CA ASP A 374 38.73 -4.90 -0.85
C ASP A 374 37.97 -6.17 -0.42
N THR A 375 37.36 -6.87 -1.40
CA THR A 375 36.43 -7.97 -1.14
C THR A 375 36.50 -9.06 -2.20
N TRP A 376 36.21 -10.30 -1.80
CA TRP A 376 36.06 -11.43 -2.72
C TRP A 376 34.67 -11.43 -3.37
N HIS A 377 34.65 -11.69 -4.67
CA HIS A 377 33.43 -11.94 -5.43
C HIS A 377 33.29 -13.43 -5.73
N GLY A 378 32.06 -13.90 -5.72
CA GLY A 378 31.69 -15.27 -6.02
C GLY A 378 30.23 -15.36 -6.43
N SER A 379 29.76 -16.57 -6.69
CA SER A 379 28.36 -16.83 -7.04
C SER A 379 27.88 -18.18 -6.51
N LEU A 380 26.56 -18.31 -6.34
CA LEU A 380 25.92 -19.56 -5.95
C LEU A 380 26.14 -20.63 -7.04
N GLU A 381 26.69 -21.78 -6.66
CA GLU A 381 26.83 -22.90 -7.58
C GLU A 381 25.44 -23.44 -7.96
N HIS A 382 25.24 -23.78 -9.24
CA HIS A 382 23.98 -24.30 -9.78
C HIS A 382 22.77 -23.36 -9.58
N LYS A 383 22.96 -22.04 -9.55
CA LYS A 383 21.90 -21.05 -9.32
C LYS A 383 20.61 -21.27 -10.15
N ASP A 384 20.77 -21.62 -11.43
CA ASP A 384 19.65 -21.86 -12.35
C ASP A 384 18.70 -22.97 -11.88
N THR A 385 19.22 -23.95 -11.12
CA THR A 385 18.42 -25.07 -10.59
C THR A 385 17.49 -24.64 -9.47
N TYR A 386 17.91 -23.71 -8.60
CA TYR A 386 17.06 -23.12 -7.56
C TYR A 386 15.99 -22.24 -8.18
N ALA A 387 16.34 -21.44 -9.19
CA ALA A 387 15.37 -20.64 -9.93
C ALA A 387 14.32 -21.54 -10.61
N GLN A 388 14.74 -22.62 -11.27
CA GLN A 388 13.81 -23.57 -11.88
C GLN A 388 12.94 -24.29 -10.83
N HIS A 389 13.52 -24.66 -9.67
CA HIS A 389 12.78 -25.25 -8.56
C HIS A 389 11.69 -24.30 -8.05
N PHE A 390 12.01 -23.01 -7.89
CA PHE A 390 11.05 -21.98 -7.55
C PHE A 390 9.95 -21.85 -8.61
N TYR A 391 10.32 -21.78 -9.90
CA TYR A 391 9.35 -21.64 -10.99
C TYR A 391 8.43 -22.86 -11.15
N ASN A 392 8.85 -24.03 -10.71
CA ASN A 392 8.05 -25.25 -10.78
C ASN A 392 7.05 -25.40 -9.62
N GLN A 393 7.15 -24.57 -8.57
CA GLN A 393 6.20 -24.64 -7.47
C GLN A 393 4.80 -24.22 -7.92
N ALA A 394 3.76 -24.74 -7.28
CA ALA A 394 2.43 -24.15 -7.38
C ALA A 394 2.32 -22.96 -6.40
N ASP A 395 1.42 -22.02 -6.67
CA ASP A 395 1.20 -20.86 -5.78
C ASP A 395 0.87 -21.30 -4.35
N ALA A 396 0.07 -22.36 -4.20
CA ALA A 396 -0.28 -22.94 -2.90
C ALA A 396 0.95 -23.44 -2.11
N GLU A 397 1.97 -23.96 -2.79
CA GLU A 397 3.20 -24.45 -2.13
C GLU A 397 4.03 -23.28 -1.58
N LEU A 398 4.10 -22.18 -2.32
CA LEU A 398 4.78 -20.95 -1.89
C LEU A 398 4.05 -20.22 -0.75
N ILE A 399 2.72 -20.34 -0.69
CA ILE A 399 1.92 -19.77 0.41
C ILE A 399 1.99 -20.67 1.66
N SER A 400 2.18 -21.96 1.47
CA SER A 400 2.36 -22.93 2.56
C SER A 400 3.79 -22.98 3.07
N ASN A 401 4.01 -23.64 4.22
CA ASN A 401 5.36 -23.85 4.77
C ASN A 401 6.16 -24.97 4.07
N ASN A 402 5.75 -25.41 2.87
CA ASN A 402 6.43 -26.48 2.13
C ASN A 402 7.63 -25.97 1.30
N TYR A 403 7.65 -24.68 1.00
CA TYR A 403 8.77 -23.99 0.35
C TYR A 403 9.23 -22.86 1.27
N ASP A 404 10.53 -22.75 1.55
CA ASP A 404 11.05 -21.67 2.41
C ASP A 404 11.01 -20.31 1.69
N THR A 405 10.01 -19.49 1.99
CA THR A 405 9.89 -18.11 1.48
C THR A 405 10.52 -17.06 2.38
N THR A 406 11.05 -17.40 3.56
CA THR A 406 11.52 -16.44 4.57
C THR A 406 12.48 -15.39 3.99
N LYS A 407 13.38 -15.84 3.11
CA LYS A 407 14.37 -14.98 2.45
C LYS A 407 13.76 -14.13 1.34
N LEU A 408 12.75 -14.64 0.62
CA LEU A 408 11.95 -13.86 -0.33
C LEU A 408 11.15 -12.78 0.39
N ASP A 409 10.52 -13.10 1.52
CA ASP A 409 9.77 -12.13 2.33
C ASP A 409 10.67 -10.99 2.80
N ALA A 410 11.93 -11.27 3.14
CA ALA A 410 12.91 -10.23 3.45
C ALA A 410 13.16 -9.29 2.26
N ILE A 411 13.25 -9.82 1.03
CA ILE A 411 13.37 -8.99 -0.18
C ILE A 411 12.11 -8.15 -0.38
N LEU A 412 10.92 -8.76 -0.31
CA LEU A 412 9.66 -8.06 -0.54
C LEU A 412 9.44 -6.96 0.48
N ASN A 413 9.77 -7.19 1.75
CA ASN A 413 9.72 -6.17 2.80
C ASN A 413 10.69 -5.01 2.53
N ALA A 414 11.91 -5.30 2.08
CA ALA A 414 12.88 -4.27 1.70
C ALA A 414 12.41 -3.47 0.48
N LEU A 415 11.88 -4.15 -0.54
CA LEU A 415 11.30 -3.55 -1.74
C LEU A 415 10.14 -2.61 -1.38
N LEU A 416 9.24 -3.07 -0.51
CA LEU A 416 8.08 -2.31 -0.03
C LEU A 416 8.47 -1.05 0.73
N ARG A 417 9.51 -1.15 1.56
CA ARG A 417 10.04 0.00 2.30
C ARG A 417 10.56 1.08 1.36
N GLU A 418 11.36 0.70 0.37
CA GLU A 418 11.90 1.65 -0.62
C GLU A 418 10.80 2.22 -1.51
N ALA A 419 9.83 1.38 -1.90
CA ALA A 419 8.64 1.79 -2.66
C ALA A 419 7.76 2.80 -1.89
N THR A 420 7.58 2.61 -0.59
CA THR A 420 6.85 3.54 0.27
C THR A 420 7.58 4.88 0.36
N MET A 421 8.90 4.87 0.55
CA MET A 421 9.72 6.09 0.59
C MET A 421 9.75 6.84 -0.76
N LEU A 422 9.63 6.15 -1.90
CA LEU A 422 9.47 6.78 -3.22
C LEU A 422 8.17 7.57 -3.34
N SER A 423 7.16 7.20 -2.58
CA SER A 423 5.82 7.76 -2.62
C SER A 423 5.54 8.76 -1.50
N GLU A 424 6.47 8.91 -0.54
CA GLU A 424 6.34 9.93 0.50
C GLU A 424 6.24 11.32 -0.12
N ILE A 425 5.12 12.00 0.13
CA ILE A 425 4.91 13.38 -0.30
C ILE A 425 5.98 14.24 0.39
N PRO A 426 6.83 14.97 -0.38
CA PRO A 426 7.85 15.83 0.17
C PRO A 426 7.25 16.79 1.22
N LYS A 427 7.92 16.96 2.35
CA LYS A 427 7.41 17.77 3.48
C LYS A 427 6.98 19.20 3.08
N TRP A 428 7.55 19.76 2.01
CA TRP A 428 7.24 21.10 1.51
C TRP A 428 5.98 21.16 0.62
N LEU A 429 5.45 20.04 0.14
CA LEU A 429 4.17 19.95 -0.57
C LEU A 429 2.97 19.84 0.39
N ARG A 430 3.21 19.62 1.68
CA ARG A 430 2.16 19.59 2.73
C ARG A 430 1.72 20.97 3.20
N GLN A 431 2.18 22.05 2.56
CA GLN A 431 1.97 23.45 3.00
C GLN A 431 1.21 24.32 1.99
N ASN A 432 0.54 23.73 0.99
CA ASN A 432 -0.31 24.50 0.07
C ASN A 432 -1.72 23.94 -0.01
#